data_AF-A0A160I0Z9-F1
#
_entry.id   AF-A0A160I0Z9-F1
#
_cell.length_a   1.000
_cell.length_b   1.000
_cell.length_c   1.000
_cell.angle_alpha   90.00
_cell.angle_beta   90.00
_cell.angle_gamma   90.00
#
_symmetry.space_group_name_H-M   'P 1'
#
loop_
_entity.id
_entity.type
_entity.pdbx_description
1 polymer ?
#
loop_
_entity_poly.entity_id
_entity_poly.type
_entity_poly.pdbx_seq_one_letter_code
_entity_poly.pdbx_strand_id
1 'polypeptide(L)'
;MRTPRIALLASVALLATAATAHAQDASTTAETPTAAPMAGSTTFTDDELKKFDDAMAKVRAVSDTLNGAQPTPEQQAQMAAAVQDSGLEVTRFNTLSNAVAADPALAARIRVVNATPPAPGTPAAAVTDDELNRFITAMTQIRAVTAEVQNNQATPEQSARLTAAVEASGLTTERFNAISQLVSATPYLQAKAQLAGARLEKGASQ
;
A
#
# COMPACT_ATOMS: atom_id res chain seq x y z
N MET A 1 47.07 -29.24 -0.66
CA MET A 1 48.05 -28.14 -0.73
C MET A 1 48.94 -28.34 -1.95
N ARG A 2 48.94 -27.39 -2.89
CA ARG A 2 50.06 -26.94 -3.75
C ARG A 2 49.52 -26.14 -4.94
N THR A 3 49.51 -24.82 -4.78
CA THR A 3 49.63 -23.87 -5.90
C THR A 3 51.06 -23.98 -6.48
N PRO A 4 51.26 -23.62 -7.76
CA PRO A 4 52.13 -22.46 -7.98
C PRO A 4 51.81 -21.56 -9.20
N ARG A 5 51.98 -20.24 -8.95
CA ARG A 5 52.74 -19.21 -9.71
C ARG A 5 52.35 -18.95 -11.18
N ILE A 6 51.68 -17.83 -11.48
CA ILE A 6 52.23 -16.49 -11.83
C ILE A 6 53.18 -16.52 -13.04
N ALA A 7 52.72 -15.95 -14.14
CA ALA A 7 53.55 -15.27 -15.14
C ALA A 7 52.90 -13.92 -15.49
N LEU A 8 53.75 -12.91 -15.60
CA LEU A 8 53.51 -11.48 -15.55
C LEU A 8 53.91 -10.87 -16.92
N LEU A 9 53.33 -9.72 -17.24
CA LEU A 9 53.78 -8.68 -18.20
C LEU A 9 53.55 -8.94 -19.71
N ALA A 10 52.84 -8.03 -20.36
CA ALA A 10 53.49 -6.95 -21.12
C ALA A 10 52.45 -5.92 -21.59
N SER A 11 52.57 -4.70 -21.07
CA SER A 11 51.91 -3.49 -21.53
C SER A 11 52.64 -2.92 -22.75
N VAL A 12 51.95 -2.37 -23.75
CA VAL A 12 52.39 -1.16 -24.48
C VAL A 12 51.15 -0.42 -25.02
N ALA A 13 51.16 0.89 -24.80
CA ALA A 13 50.17 1.90 -25.17
C ALA A 13 50.12 2.19 -26.68
N LEU A 14 49.12 2.96 -27.15
CA LEU A 14 49.34 4.30 -27.70
C LEU A 14 48.02 5.01 -28.12
N LEU A 15 48.11 6.33 -28.08
CA LEU A 15 47.14 7.43 -28.17
C LEU A 15 46.84 7.85 -29.63
N ALA A 16 45.71 8.55 -29.87
CA ALA A 16 45.47 9.65 -30.85
C ALA A 16 44.03 9.60 -31.43
N THR A 17 43.07 10.45 -31.01
CA THR A 17 42.70 11.82 -31.44
C THR A 17 41.85 11.96 -32.72
N ALA A 18 40.78 12.76 -32.52
CA ALA A 18 40.16 13.76 -33.41
C ALA A 18 38.87 13.42 -34.18
N ALA A 19 37.94 14.36 -34.01
CA ALA A 19 36.58 14.48 -34.52
C ALA A 19 36.43 14.58 -36.04
N THR A 20 35.28 14.17 -36.56
CA THR A 20 34.49 14.95 -37.54
C THR A 20 33.01 14.59 -37.37
N ALA A 21 32.19 15.63 -37.30
CA ALA A 21 30.74 15.57 -37.46
C ALA A 21 30.40 15.68 -38.95
N HIS A 22 29.38 14.96 -39.42
CA HIS A 22 28.47 15.39 -40.48
C HIS A 22 27.14 14.61 -40.37
N ALA A 23 26.07 15.29 -40.73
CA ALA A 23 24.67 15.00 -40.41
C ALA A 23 23.87 14.42 -41.59
N GLN A 24 22.68 13.89 -41.25
CA GLN A 24 21.46 13.66 -42.07
C GLN A 24 21.55 12.49 -43.08
N ASP A 25 20.57 11.58 -43.20
CA ASP A 25 19.13 11.80 -43.26
C ASP A 25 18.33 10.59 -42.74
N ALA A 26 17.03 10.79 -42.57
CA ALA A 26 16.09 10.00 -41.80
C ALA A 26 15.73 8.63 -42.39
N SER A 27 15.55 7.66 -41.50
CA SER A 27 14.46 6.69 -41.62
C SER A 27 14.04 6.25 -40.21
N THR A 28 12.92 6.82 -39.80
CA THR A 28 12.01 6.37 -38.75
C THR A 28 11.85 4.85 -38.74
N THR A 29 12.27 4.22 -37.65
CA THR A 29 11.44 3.29 -36.87
C THR A 29 11.94 3.38 -35.44
N ALA A 30 11.28 4.24 -34.65
CA ALA A 30 11.39 4.20 -33.21
C ALA A 30 10.69 2.92 -32.74
N GLU A 31 11.42 1.81 -32.70
CA GLU A 31 11.07 0.71 -31.82
C GLU A 31 11.22 1.23 -30.40
N THR A 32 10.12 1.79 -29.89
CA THR A 32 9.89 1.94 -28.46
C THR A 32 10.29 0.60 -27.84
N PRO A 33 11.21 0.53 -26.87
CA PRO A 33 11.33 -0.68 -26.11
C PRO A 33 9.97 -0.87 -25.45
N THR A 34 9.17 -1.79 -26.00
CA THR A 34 8.03 -2.38 -25.33
C THR A 34 8.54 -2.75 -23.96
N ALA A 35 8.13 -1.99 -22.95
CA ALA A 35 8.37 -2.33 -21.57
C ALA A 35 7.85 -3.76 -21.42
N ALA A 36 8.78 -4.71 -21.33
CA ALA A 36 8.45 -6.02 -20.81
C ALA A 36 7.67 -5.77 -19.51
N PRO A 37 6.56 -6.46 -19.28
CA PRO A 37 5.87 -6.34 -18.00
C PRO A 37 6.92 -6.58 -16.93
N MET A 38 7.08 -5.61 -16.02
CA MET A 38 8.00 -5.71 -14.90
C MET A 38 7.54 -6.87 -14.01
N ALA A 39 7.91 -8.08 -14.40
CA ALA A 39 7.88 -9.26 -13.55
C ALA A 39 8.98 -9.05 -12.50
N GLY A 40 8.60 -8.47 -11.36
CA GLY A 40 9.57 -8.16 -10.31
C GLY A 40 9.13 -7.13 -9.28
N SER A 41 7.88 -7.14 -8.85
CA SER A 41 7.54 -6.73 -7.50
C SER A 41 6.72 -7.86 -6.91
N THR A 42 7.27 -8.56 -5.91
CA THR A 42 6.57 -9.57 -5.11
C THR A 42 5.48 -8.87 -4.30
N THR A 43 4.41 -8.44 -4.97
CA THR A 43 3.37 -7.57 -4.41
C THR A 43 2.02 -8.12 -4.82
N PHE A 44 1.19 -8.43 -3.83
CA PHE A 44 -0.16 -8.92 -4.03
C PHE A 44 -0.98 -7.93 -4.86
N THR A 45 -1.65 -8.43 -5.90
CA THR A 45 -2.54 -7.64 -6.76
C THR A 45 -3.88 -7.39 -6.07
N ASP A 46 -4.60 -6.33 -6.45
CA ASP A 46 -5.92 -6.05 -5.86
C ASP A 46 -6.94 -7.16 -6.16
N ASP A 47 -6.80 -7.83 -7.30
CA ASP A 47 -7.57 -9.02 -7.67
C ASP A 47 -7.27 -10.20 -6.72
N GLU A 48 -6.00 -10.49 -6.44
CA GLU A 48 -5.62 -11.50 -5.44
C GLU A 48 -6.14 -11.16 -4.05
N LEU A 49 -6.10 -9.88 -3.64
CA LEU A 49 -6.63 -9.44 -2.35
C LEU A 49 -8.15 -9.61 -2.25
N LYS A 50 -8.87 -9.38 -3.36
CA LYS A 50 -10.31 -9.61 -3.43
C LYS A 50 -10.66 -11.10 -3.35
N LYS A 51 -9.95 -11.93 -4.10
CA LYS A 51 -10.11 -13.39 -4.04
C LYS A 51 -9.77 -13.95 -2.67
N PHE A 52 -8.80 -13.34 -1.99
CA PHE A 52 -8.41 -13.73 -0.64
C PHE A 52 -9.52 -13.45 0.38
N ASP A 53 -10.14 -12.28 0.29
CA ASP A 53 -11.30 -11.93 1.14
C ASP A 53 -12.49 -12.88 0.91
N ASP A 54 -12.79 -13.19 -0.36
CA ASP A 54 -13.82 -14.17 -0.74
C ASP A 54 -13.51 -15.57 -0.17
N ALA A 55 -12.26 -16.04 -0.33
CA ALA A 55 -11.80 -17.30 0.23
C ALA A 55 -11.92 -17.32 1.76
N MET A 56 -11.53 -16.24 2.45
CA MET A 56 -11.66 -16.10 3.90
C MET A 56 -13.12 -16.17 4.36
N ALA A 57 -14.04 -15.53 3.63
CA ALA A 57 -15.47 -15.59 3.94
C ALA A 57 -16.01 -17.02 3.80
N LYS A 58 -15.65 -17.74 2.73
CA LYS A 58 -16.06 -19.14 2.51
C LYS A 58 -15.45 -20.09 3.53
N VAL A 59 -14.15 -19.96 3.83
CA VAL A 59 -13.47 -20.75 4.86
C VAL A 59 -14.08 -20.49 6.24
N ARG A 60 -14.44 -19.24 6.55
CA ARG A 60 -15.13 -18.90 7.80
C ARG A 60 -16.52 -19.53 7.86
N ALA A 61 -17.29 -19.50 6.78
CA ALA A 61 -18.59 -20.17 6.72
C ALA A 61 -18.49 -21.68 7.00
N VAL A 62 -17.49 -22.37 6.44
CA VAL A 62 -17.21 -23.78 6.78
C VAL A 62 -16.83 -23.91 8.25
N SER A 63 -15.98 -23.02 8.77
CA SER A 63 -15.53 -23.05 10.15
C SER A 63 -16.66 -22.78 11.16
N ASP A 64 -17.63 -21.93 10.84
CA ASP A 64 -18.78 -21.63 11.70
C ASP A 64 -19.67 -22.87 11.87
N THR A 65 -19.70 -23.79 10.89
CA THR A 65 -20.39 -25.09 11.04
C THR A 65 -19.77 -25.99 12.10
N LEU A 66 -18.49 -25.77 12.44
CA LEU A 66 -17.75 -26.59 13.40
C LEU A 66 -18.15 -26.33 14.85
N ASN A 67 -18.83 -25.22 15.16
CA ASN A 67 -19.20 -24.84 16.55
C ASN A 67 -18.02 -24.97 17.55
N GLY A 68 -16.79 -24.68 17.10
CA GLY A 68 -15.56 -24.79 17.92
C GLY A 68 -14.93 -26.19 17.96
N ALA A 69 -15.48 -27.18 17.25
CA ALA A 69 -14.85 -28.47 17.05
C ALA A 69 -13.63 -28.36 16.11
N GLN A 70 -12.69 -29.30 16.25
CA GLN A 70 -11.56 -29.40 15.33
C GLN A 70 -12.06 -29.82 13.94
N PRO A 71 -11.59 -29.19 12.84
CA PRO A 71 -11.99 -29.56 11.50
C PRO A 71 -11.60 -31.01 11.18
N THR A 72 -12.58 -31.78 10.69
CA THR A 72 -12.39 -33.14 10.16
C THR A 72 -11.63 -33.11 8.82
N PRO A 73 -11.06 -34.24 8.36
CA PRO A 73 -10.40 -34.31 7.06
C PRO A 73 -11.29 -33.86 5.89
N GLU A 74 -12.58 -34.20 5.93
CA GLU A 74 -13.55 -33.76 4.92
C GLU A 74 -13.74 -32.24 4.94
N GLN A 75 -13.80 -31.64 6.12
CA GLN A 75 -13.92 -30.18 6.26
C GLN A 75 -12.61 -29.48 5.88
N GLN A 76 -11.44 -30.08 6.14
CA GLN A 76 -10.17 -29.58 5.62
C GLN A 76 -10.15 -29.57 4.09
N ALA A 77 -10.67 -30.62 3.46
CA ALA A 77 -10.83 -30.67 2.00
C ALA A 77 -11.85 -29.61 1.51
N GLN A 78 -12.94 -29.37 2.24
CA GLN A 78 -13.90 -28.30 1.91
C GLN A 78 -13.28 -26.90 2.02
N MET A 79 -12.48 -26.63 3.06
CA MET A 79 -11.76 -25.36 3.19
C MET A 79 -10.75 -25.16 2.05
N ALA A 80 -10.01 -26.21 1.67
CA ALA A 80 -9.11 -26.17 0.52
C ALA A 80 -9.87 -25.91 -0.80
N ALA A 81 -11.01 -26.57 -0.99
CA ALA A 81 -11.88 -26.36 -2.14
C ALA A 81 -12.46 -24.95 -2.19
N ALA A 82 -12.84 -24.37 -1.05
CA ALA A 82 -13.32 -22.99 -0.95
C ALA A 82 -12.27 -21.96 -1.40
N VAL A 83 -11.01 -22.19 -1.03
CA VAL A 83 -9.88 -21.36 -1.50
C VAL A 83 -9.71 -21.47 -3.02
N GLN A 84 -9.75 -22.70 -3.55
CA GLN A 84 -9.63 -22.96 -4.99
C GLN A 84 -10.80 -22.37 -5.79
N ASP A 85 -12.02 -22.45 -5.28
CA ASP A 85 -13.24 -21.87 -5.88
C ASP A 85 -13.17 -20.34 -5.98
N SER A 86 -12.44 -19.71 -5.06
CA SER A 86 -12.16 -18.27 -5.11
C SER A 86 -11.13 -17.90 -6.20
N GLY A 87 -10.60 -18.89 -6.93
CA GLY A 87 -9.59 -18.70 -7.97
C GLY A 87 -8.18 -18.42 -7.42
N LEU A 88 -7.95 -18.73 -6.14
CA LEU A 88 -6.63 -18.69 -5.51
C LEU A 88 -6.10 -20.11 -5.31
N GLU A 89 -4.80 -20.29 -5.53
CA GLU A 89 -4.14 -21.51 -5.08
C GLU A 89 -3.99 -21.51 -3.56
N VAL A 90 -4.07 -22.70 -2.94
CA VAL A 90 -3.91 -22.88 -1.48
C VAL A 90 -2.57 -22.32 -0.98
N THR A 91 -1.48 -22.54 -1.72
CA THR A 91 -0.16 -21.98 -1.40
C THR A 91 -0.16 -20.45 -1.43
N ARG A 92 -0.87 -19.84 -2.39
CA ARG A 92 -1.01 -18.39 -2.50
C ARG A 92 -1.86 -17.81 -1.38
N PHE A 93 -2.96 -18.47 -1.06
CA PHE A 93 -3.79 -18.10 0.09
C PHE A 93 -2.98 -18.13 1.40
N ASN A 94 -2.23 -19.19 1.68
CA ASN A 94 -1.40 -19.26 2.89
C ASN A 94 -0.32 -18.16 2.93
N THR A 95 0.26 -17.82 1.78
CA THR A 95 1.23 -16.72 1.66
C THR A 95 0.57 -15.38 1.97
N LEU A 96 -0.62 -15.14 1.43
CA LEU A 96 -1.44 -13.96 1.73
C LEU A 96 -1.84 -13.90 3.20
N SER A 97 -2.30 -15.01 3.78
CA SER A 97 -2.66 -15.10 5.21
C SER A 97 -1.50 -14.67 6.12
N ASN A 98 -0.30 -15.20 5.86
CA ASN A 98 0.88 -14.83 6.65
C ASN A 98 1.27 -13.36 6.44
N ALA A 99 1.21 -12.86 5.20
CA ALA A 99 1.54 -11.47 4.91
C ALA A 99 0.53 -10.49 5.52
N VAL A 100 -0.77 -10.81 5.50
CA VAL A 100 -1.84 -10.01 6.09
C VAL A 100 -1.73 -9.99 7.61
N ALA A 101 -1.35 -11.12 8.22
CA ALA A 101 -1.10 -11.19 9.66
C ALA A 101 0.14 -10.38 10.08
N ALA A 102 1.15 -10.31 9.21
CA ALA A 102 2.39 -9.57 9.48
C ALA A 102 2.32 -8.07 9.13
N ASP A 103 1.44 -7.67 8.20
CA ASP A 103 1.36 -6.30 7.70
C ASP A 103 -0.05 -5.71 7.87
N PRO A 104 -0.29 -4.86 8.88
CA PRO A 104 -1.59 -4.20 9.06
C PRO A 104 -1.97 -3.30 7.89
N ALA A 105 -0.99 -2.77 7.13
CA ALA A 105 -1.28 -2.01 5.93
C ALA A 105 -1.82 -2.90 4.80
N LEU A 106 -1.42 -4.18 4.73
CA LEU A 106 -1.99 -5.12 3.78
C LEU A 106 -3.43 -5.49 4.16
N ALA A 107 -3.71 -5.68 5.44
CA ALA A 107 -5.07 -5.88 5.95
C ALA A 107 -5.98 -4.68 5.63
N ALA A 108 -5.48 -3.45 5.81
CA ALA A 108 -6.22 -2.24 5.44
C ALA A 108 -6.44 -2.12 3.92
N ARG A 109 -5.49 -2.55 3.10
CA ARG A 109 -5.65 -2.58 1.64
C ARG A 109 -6.76 -3.53 1.20
N ILE A 110 -6.91 -4.70 1.85
CA ILE A 110 -8.04 -5.61 1.60
C ILE A 110 -9.38 -4.91 1.82
N ARG A 111 -9.49 -4.06 2.86
CA ARG A 111 -10.72 -3.28 3.10
C ARG A 111 -10.98 -2.27 1.98
N VAL A 112 -9.94 -1.65 1.43
CA VAL A 112 -10.07 -0.69 0.33
C VAL A 112 -10.57 -1.37 -0.95
N VAL A 113 -10.00 -2.52 -1.32
CA VAL A 113 -10.41 -3.23 -2.56
C VAL A 113 -11.81 -3.83 -2.48
N ASN A 114 -12.32 -4.07 -1.26
CA ASN A 114 -13.67 -4.56 -1.02
C ASN A 114 -14.71 -3.44 -0.81
N ALA A 115 -14.27 -2.20 -0.57
CA ALA A 115 -15.17 -1.06 -0.48
C ALA A 115 -15.56 -0.56 -1.88
N THR A 116 -16.84 -0.21 -2.06
CA THR A 116 -17.34 0.35 -3.32
C THR A 116 -16.75 1.74 -3.56
N PRO A 117 -16.01 1.96 -4.66
CA PRO A 117 -15.47 3.28 -4.97
C PRO A 117 -16.59 4.31 -5.17
N PRO A 118 -16.37 5.58 -4.77
CA PRO A 118 -17.33 6.64 -5.01
C PRO A 118 -17.52 6.87 -6.51
N ALA A 119 -18.74 7.24 -6.91
CA ALA A 119 -19.04 7.56 -8.30
C ALA A 119 -18.20 8.76 -8.78
N PRO A 120 -17.72 8.76 -10.05
CA PRO A 120 -16.96 9.87 -10.60
C PRO A 120 -17.78 11.17 -10.56
N GLY A 121 -17.11 12.29 -10.29
CA GLY A 121 -17.76 13.60 -10.15
C GLY A 121 -18.40 13.87 -8.78
N THR A 122 -18.41 12.90 -7.87
CA THR A 122 -18.81 13.15 -6.47
C THR A 122 -17.69 13.83 -5.68
N PRO A 123 -18.01 14.61 -4.63
CA PRO A 123 -16.99 15.18 -3.74
C PRO A 123 -16.07 14.12 -3.11
N ALA A 124 -16.60 12.93 -2.84
CA ALA A 124 -15.82 11.81 -2.31
C ALA A 124 -14.79 11.26 -3.32
N ALA A 125 -15.13 11.23 -4.62
CA ALA A 125 -14.19 10.84 -5.67
C ALA A 125 -13.10 11.90 -5.94
N ALA A 126 -13.32 13.15 -5.54
CA ALA A 126 -12.33 14.21 -5.66
C ALA A 126 -11.24 14.17 -4.57
N VAL A 127 -11.44 13.38 -3.50
CA VAL A 127 -10.46 13.25 -2.42
C VAL A 127 -9.30 12.35 -2.88
N THR A 128 -8.12 12.93 -2.94
CA THR A 128 -6.90 12.22 -3.34
C THR A 128 -6.27 11.42 -2.20
N ASP A 129 -5.44 10.42 -2.52
CA ASP A 129 -4.63 9.70 -1.52
C ASP A 129 -3.69 10.64 -0.76
N ASP A 130 -3.17 11.66 -1.43
CA ASP A 130 -2.28 12.64 -0.83
C ASP A 130 -3.02 13.52 0.19
N GLU A 131 -4.23 14.01 -0.14
CA GLU A 131 -5.10 14.71 0.81
C GLU A 131 -5.46 13.83 2.02
N LEU A 132 -5.71 12.53 1.80
CA LEU A 132 -5.95 11.58 2.89
C LEU A 132 -4.73 11.38 3.78
N ASN A 133 -3.53 11.28 3.20
CA ASN A 133 -2.29 11.19 3.99
C ASN A 133 -2.10 12.44 4.85
N ARG A 134 -2.24 13.63 4.27
CA ARG A 134 -2.17 14.90 5.02
C ARG A 134 -3.24 14.97 6.10
N PHE A 135 -4.46 14.51 5.81
CA PHE A 135 -5.55 14.46 6.79
C PHE A 135 -5.20 13.56 7.98
N ILE A 136 -4.63 12.38 7.75
CA ILE A 136 -4.18 11.51 8.85
C ILE A 136 -2.99 12.13 9.61
N THR A 137 -2.04 12.75 8.92
CA THR A 137 -0.94 13.49 9.56
C THR A 137 -1.47 14.62 10.46
N ALA A 138 -2.44 15.41 9.99
CA ALA A 138 -3.12 16.41 10.80
C ALA A 138 -3.80 15.80 12.03
N MET A 139 -4.55 14.70 11.86
CA MET A 139 -5.21 13.99 12.96
C MET A 139 -4.21 13.51 14.02
N THR A 140 -3.06 12.98 13.62
CA THR A 140 -2.00 12.55 14.55
C THR A 140 -1.40 13.74 15.31
N GLN A 141 -1.11 14.85 14.64
CA GLN A 141 -0.61 16.06 15.27
C GLN A 141 -1.63 16.68 16.23
N ILE A 142 -2.90 16.74 15.83
CA ILE A 142 -4.01 17.19 16.68
C ILE A 142 -4.09 16.33 17.95
N ARG A 143 -4.03 15.00 17.81
CA ARG A 143 -4.03 14.08 18.97
C ARG A 143 -2.87 14.35 19.91
N ALA A 144 -1.66 14.60 19.38
CA ALA A 144 -0.50 14.95 20.19
C ALA A 144 -0.72 16.25 20.97
N VAL A 145 -1.19 17.31 20.31
CA VAL A 145 -1.53 18.59 20.96
C VAL A 145 -2.59 18.39 22.05
N THR A 146 -3.63 17.60 21.79
CA THR A 146 -4.67 17.32 22.79
C THR A 146 -4.17 16.45 23.95
N ALA A 147 -3.19 15.59 23.74
CA ALA A 147 -2.60 14.75 24.80
C ALA A 147 -1.76 15.57 25.79
N GLU A 148 -1.21 16.71 25.37
CA GLU A 148 -0.53 17.67 26.25
C GLU A 148 -1.51 18.42 27.19
N VAL A 149 -2.82 18.33 26.93
CA VAL A 149 -3.86 18.99 27.74
C VAL A 149 -4.13 18.16 29.01
N GLN A 150 -3.22 18.25 29.98
CA GLN A 150 -3.35 17.59 31.28
C GLN A 150 -4.43 18.21 32.21
N ASN A 151 -5.07 19.31 31.84
CA ASN A 151 -5.92 20.11 32.75
C ASN A 151 -7.33 20.47 32.21
N ASN A 152 -7.91 19.65 31.32
CA ASN A 152 -9.34 19.69 30.97
C ASN A 152 -9.92 21.02 30.42
N GLN A 153 -9.11 21.98 29.97
CA GLN A 153 -9.60 23.18 29.28
C GLN A 153 -8.79 23.47 28.02
N ALA A 154 -9.48 23.53 26.88
CA ALA A 154 -8.90 24.05 25.64
C ALA A 154 -8.70 25.56 25.81
N THR A 155 -7.45 25.98 25.98
CA THR A 155 -7.11 27.41 26.02
C THR A 155 -7.16 28.01 24.60
N PRO A 156 -7.28 29.33 24.44
CA PRO A 156 -7.14 29.98 23.13
C PRO A 156 -5.82 29.65 22.44
N GLU A 157 -4.72 29.48 23.19
CA GLU A 157 -3.45 28.99 22.66
C GLU A 157 -3.56 27.57 22.09
N GLN A 158 -4.33 26.68 22.73
CA GLN A 158 -4.57 25.33 22.21
C GLN A 158 -5.35 25.37 20.90
N SER A 159 -6.36 26.23 20.80
CA SER A 159 -7.12 26.42 19.55
C SER A 159 -6.21 26.89 18.40
N ALA A 160 -5.26 27.79 18.69
CA ALA A 160 -4.24 28.21 17.73
C ALA A 160 -3.30 27.06 17.34
N ARG A 161 -2.87 26.22 18.30
CA ARG A 161 -2.03 25.04 18.03
C ARG A 161 -2.74 23.98 17.19
N LEU A 162 -4.03 23.75 17.42
CA LEU A 162 -4.84 22.84 16.60
C LEU A 162 -4.93 23.33 15.16
N THR A 163 -5.11 24.64 14.96
CA THR A 163 -5.13 25.25 13.63
C THR A 163 -3.76 25.11 12.95
N ALA A 164 -2.68 25.41 13.68
CA ALA A 164 -1.32 25.26 13.18
C ALA A 164 -0.98 23.80 12.83
N ALA A 165 -1.49 22.82 13.58
CA ALA A 165 -1.31 21.39 13.28
C ALA A 165 -1.97 20.98 11.95
N VAL A 166 -3.14 21.54 11.64
CA VAL A 166 -3.81 21.32 10.35
C VAL A 166 -3.02 21.99 9.23
N GLU A 167 -2.59 23.24 9.40
CA GLU A 167 -1.81 23.97 8.39
C GLU A 167 -0.45 23.32 8.13
N ALA A 168 0.22 22.79 9.18
CA ALA A 168 1.47 22.07 9.08
C ALA A 168 1.35 20.79 8.24
N SER A 169 0.15 20.20 8.15
CA SER A 169 -0.11 19.07 7.25
C SER A 169 -0.25 19.48 5.78
N GLY A 170 -0.29 20.78 5.47
CA GLY A 170 -0.54 21.28 4.12
C GLY A 170 -2.01 21.21 3.69
N LEU A 171 -2.94 21.14 4.66
CA LEU A 171 -4.38 21.27 4.46
C LEU A 171 -4.86 22.60 5.03
N THR A 172 -5.86 23.21 4.40
CA THR A 172 -6.63 24.28 5.04
C THR A 172 -7.62 23.69 6.04
N THR A 173 -8.04 24.46 7.04
CA THR A 173 -9.06 24.02 8.01
C THR A 173 -10.37 23.64 7.32
N GLU A 174 -10.80 24.40 6.31
CA GLU A 174 -11.99 24.08 5.52
C GLU A 174 -11.84 22.72 4.82
N ARG A 175 -10.68 22.46 4.21
CA ARG A 175 -10.45 21.21 3.49
C ARG A 175 -10.33 20.02 4.43
N PHE A 176 -9.68 20.19 5.57
CA PHE A 176 -9.63 19.20 6.65
C PHE A 176 -11.05 18.83 7.12
N ASN A 177 -11.91 19.82 7.39
CA ASN A 177 -13.28 19.59 7.81
C ASN A 177 -14.11 18.89 6.73
N ALA A 178 -13.96 19.28 5.46
CA ALA A 178 -14.62 18.62 4.34
C ALA A 178 -14.21 17.15 4.22
N ILE A 179 -12.91 16.85 4.29
CA ILE A 179 -12.40 15.47 4.26
C ILE A 179 -12.91 14.67 5.47
N SER A 180 -12.93 15.26 6.67
CA SER A 180 -13.46 14.60 7.87
C SER A 180 -14.92 14.15 7.71
N GLN A 181 -15.77 15.00 7.14
CA GLN A 181 -17.17 14.66 6.86
C GLN A 181 -17.28 13.58 5.78
N LEU A 182 -16.51 13.70 4.69
CA LEU A 182 -16.52 12.73 3.59
C LEU A 182 -16.01 11.35 4.01
N VAL A 183 -14.93 11.31 4.79
CA VAL A 183 -14.40 10.08 5.40
C VAL A 183 -15.47 9.47 6.30
N SER A 184 -16.13 10.24 7.15
CA SER A 184 -17.19 9.71 8.03
C SER A 184 -18.39 9.17 7.24
N ALA A 185 -18.74 9.76 6.10
CA ALA A 185 -19.90 9.38 5.29
C ALA A 185 -19.63 8.27 4.26
N THR A 186 -18.37 8.04 3.87
CA THR A 186 -18.03 7.18 2.72
C THR A 186 -17.16 5.99 3.15
N PRO A 187 -17.68 4.75 3.14
CA PRO A 187 -16.92 3.56 3.56
C PRO A 187 -15.58 3.40 2.83
N TYR A 188 -15.52 3.72 1.54
CA TYR A 188 -14.29 3.68 0.76
C TYR A 188 -13.22 4.65 1.29
N LEU A 189 -13.61 5.89 1.64
CA LEU A 189 -12.68 6.86 2.22
C LEU A 189 -12.27 6.46 3.65
N GLN A 190 -13.15 5.81 4.43
CA GLN A 190 -12.78 5.22 5.72
C GLN A 190 -11.70 4.17 5.56
N ALA A 191 -11.87 3.25 4.60
CA ALA A 191 -10.89 2.21 4.32
C ALA A 191 -9.55 2.82 3.87
N LYS A 192 -9.56 3.84 3.00
CA LYS A 192 -8.34 4.53 2.58
C LYS A 192 -7.66 5.30 3.71
N ALA A 193 -8.43 5.95 4.57
CA ALA A 193 -7.93 6.62 5.77
C ALA A 193 -7.24 5.63 6.73
N GLN A 194 -7.83 4.44 6.94
CA GLN A 194 -7.20 3.38 7.72
C GLN A 194 -5.90 2.88 7.08
N LEU A 195 -5.88 2.72 5.76
CA LEU A 195 -4.67 2.32 5.02
C LEU A 195 -3.56 3.37 5.14
N ALA A 196 -3.90 4.66 5.01
CA ALA A 196 -2.96 5.75 5.21
C ALA A 196 -2.37 5.73 6.64
N GLY A 197 -3.22 5.54 7.66
CA GLY A 197 -2.78 5.37 9.04
C GLY A 197 -1.81 4.20 9.24
N ALA A 198 -2.17 3.01 8.77
CA ALA A 198 -1.33 1.82 8.91
C ALA A 198 0.03 1.98 8.22
N ARG A 199 0.09 2.70 7.09
CA ARG A 199 1.35 3.02 6.38
C ARG A 199 2.21 4.00 7.16
N LEU A 200 1.60 5.02 7.78
CA LEU A 200 2.31 5.97 8.64
C LEU A 200 2.91 5.28 9.87
N GLU A 201 2.16 4.39 10.52
CA GLU A 201 2.66 3.61 11.66
C GLU A 201 3.83 2.70 11.26
N LYS A 202 3.72 2.02 10.11
CA LYS A 202 4.80 1.20 9.55
C LYS A 202 6.05 2.04 9.23
N GLY A 203 5.87 3.21 8.63
CA GLY A 203 6.96 4.13 8.32
C GLY A 203 7.65 4.70 9.55
N ALA A 204 6.92 4.88 10.66
CA ALA A 204 7.49 5.31 11.94
C ALA A 204 8.21 4.18 12.70
N SER A 205 7.96 2.92 12.36
CA SER A 205 8.50 1.73 13.03
C SER A 205 9.78 1.17 12.38
N GLN A 206 10.26 1.77 11.29
CA GLN A 206 11.47 1.38 10.56
C GLN A 206 12.58 2.43 10.74
#